data_AF-A0A9P6Q9I6-F1
#
_entry.id   AF-A0A9P6Q9I6-F1
#
_cell.length_a   1.000
_cell.length_b   1.000
_cell.length_c   1.000
_cell.angle_alpha   90.00
_cell.angle_beta   90.00
_cell.angle_gamma   90.00
#
_symmetry.space_group_name_H-M   'P 1'
#
loop_
_entity.id
_entity.type
_entity.pdbx_description
1 polymer ?
#
loop_
_entity_poly.entity_id
_entity_poly.type
_entity_poly.pdbx_seq_one_letter_code
_entity_poly.pdbx_strand_id
1 'polypeptide(L)'
;MEHHVRATVADERSGSPESDASTISCPPPPKHGTQIPTEPEQEQGASEELAAIQEELQTVLEYIDQGMILKSFDTLSRLTDIAATNCVKLGLASDGGAMDQKAGFWTGLNNCWRFAFLHYGSACSEDQRVREHHLYHLYDKVKTWADALEKYGLVNYELGLGEQDILEAIEVCLINANVFVAPVTADDSDDDDDDDDDDDGDDDDDDDDDDNNNDD
;
A
#
# COMPACT_ATOMS: atom_id res chain seq x y z
N MET A 1 27.16 64.39 -19.09
CA MET A 1 27.24 62.93 -18.92
C MET A 1 25.82 62.39 -19.11
N GLU A 2 25.34 61.98 -20.30
CA GLU A 2 26.01 61.54 -21.54
C GLU A 2 26.88 60.27 -21.28
N HIS A 3 26.79 59.15 -22.01
CA HIS A 3 26.12 58.79 -23.28
C HIS A 3 25.21 57.54 -23.07
N HIS A 4 24.24 57.10 -23.90
CA HIS A 4 23.72 57.42 -25.25
C HIS A 4 24.25 56.62 -26.48
N VAL A 5 23.80 55.36 -26.64
CA VAL A 5 23.72 54.52 -27.89
C VAL A 5 22.70 53.38 -27.63
N ARG A 6 21.72 52.93 -28.45
CA ARG A 6 21.02 53.39 -29.69
C ARG A 6 21.58 53.08 -31.11
N ALA A 7 21.34 51.86 -31.64
CA ALA A 7 21.13 51.46 -33.07
C ALA A 7 21.02 49.91 -33.21
N THR A 8 20.43 49.22 -34.20
CA THR A 8 19.39 49.40 -35.26
C THR A 8 19.00 47.97 -35.75
N VAL A 9 17.73 47.54 -35.91
CA VAL A 9 16.73 47.76 -37.00
C VAL A 9 17.00 47.01 -38.33
N ALA A 10 15.93 46.39 -38.87
CA ALA A 10 15.65 45.83 -40.22
C ALA A 10 15.78 44.29 -40.43
N ASP A 11 15.10 43.63 -41.40
CA ASP A 11 13.71 43.68 -41.94
C ASP A 11 13.52 42.45 -42.90
N GLU A 12 12.70 42.52 -43.95
CA GLU A 12 12.71 41.69 -45.19
C GLU A 12 12.07 40.28 -45.16
N ARG A 13 10.79 40.25 -44.75
CA ARG A 13 9.65 39.75 -45.56
C ARG A 13 9.95 38.90 -46.82
N SER A 14 9.50 37.65 -46.84
CA SER A 14 9.18 36.85 -48.06
C SER A 14 8.28 35.66 -47.68
N GLY A 15 7.34 35.14 -48.48
CA GLY A 15 6.86 35.60 -49.79
C GLY A 15 6.12 34.48 -50.55
N SER A 16 4.78 34.42 -50.44
CA SER A 16 3.95 33.43 -51.17
C SER A 16 3.70 33.81 -52.62
N PRO A 17 3.69 32.82 -53.53
CA PRO A 17 2.85 32.86 -54.72
C PRO A 17 1.90 31.64 -54.81
N GLU A 18 0.80 31.82 -55.53
CA GLU A 18 -0.21 30.79 -55.80
C GLU A 18 0.26 29.78 -56.87
N SER A 19 -0.47 28.67 -57.03
CA SER A 19 -0.36 27.79 -58.21
C SER A 19 -1.70 27.13 -58.50
N ASP A 20 -2.08 27.16 -59.77
CA ASP A 20 -3.46 27.05 -60.21
C ASP A 20 -3.98 25.62 -60.39
N ALA A 21 -5.29 25.55 -60.67
CA ALA A 21 -6.09 24.35 -60.81
C ALA A 21 -5.48 23.18 -61.64
N SER A 22 -5.79 21.96 -61.20
CA SER A 22 -5.88 20.80 -62.10
C SER A 22 -7.06 19.92 -61.72
N THR A 23 -8.13 20.02 -62.51
CA THR A 23 -9.38 19.29 -62.31
C THR A 23 -9.20 17.79 -62.56
N ILE A 24 -9.15 16.99 -61.49
CA ILE A 24 -9.22 15.52 -61.58
C ILE A 24 -10.58 15.06 -61.06
N SER A 25 -11.43 14.59 -61.98
CA SER A 25 -12.75 14.03 -61.65
C SER A 25 -12.61 12.55 -61.27
N CYS A 26 -13.17 12.17 -60.13
CA CYS A 26 -13.36 10.78 -59.70
C CYS A 26 -14.60 10.66 -58.78
N PRO A 27 -15.14 9.44 -58.56
CA PRO A 27 -16.56 9.25 -58.30
C PRO A 27 -17.03 9.55 -56.85
N PRO A 28 -18.35 9.73 -56.64
CA PRO A 28 -18.92 9.88 -55.31
C PRO A 28 -18.70 8.61 -54.45
N PRO A 29 -18.49 8.76 -53.12
CA PRO A 29 -18.25 7.63 -52.24
C PRO A 29 -19.51 6.77 -52.06
N PRO A 30 -19.38 5.45 -51.90
CA PRO A 30 -20.48 4.61 -51.49
C PRO A 30 -20.92 4.99 -50.07
N LYS A 31 -22.17 5.40 -49.92
CA LYS A 31 -22.88 5.28 -48.63
C LYS A 31 -23.10 3.79 -48.35
N HIS A 32 -23.32 3.43 -47.08
CA HIS A 32 -23.16 2.09 -46.45
C HIS A 32 -21.73 1.90 -45.90
N GLY A 33 -21.52 1.70 -44.59
CA GLY A 33 -22.49 1.72 -43.48
C GLY A 33 -21.76 1.68 -42.12
N THR A 34 -22.42 2.15 -41.06
CA THR A 34 -21.81 2.29 -39.73
C THR A 34 -21.46 0.94 -39.09
N GLN A 35 -20.18 0.72 -38.80
CA GLN A 35 -19.73 0.20 -37.50
C GLN A 35 -18.24 0.49 -37.29
N ILE A 36 -17.97 1.49 -36.44
CA ILE A 36 -16.75 1.53 -35.65
C ILE A 36 -16.95 0.48 -34.54
N PRO A 37 -15.95 -0.35 -34.20
CA PRO A 37 -15.96 -1.09 -32.95
C PRO A 37 -15.86 -0.08 -31.78
N THR A 38 -17.00 0.33 -31.25
CA THR A 38 -17.06 1.17 -30.05
C THR A 38 -16.81 0.26 -28.85
N GLU A 39 -15.62 0.34 -28.26
CA GLU A 39 -15.25 -0.43 -27.07
C GLU A 39 -14.92 0.51 -25.90
N PRO A 40 -15.94 0.99 -25.14
CA PRO A 40 -15.74 1.87 -23.97
C PRO A 40 -15.93 1.14 -22.63
N GLU A 41 -16.50 -0.08 -22.64
CA GLU A 41 -16.99 -0.76 -21.43
C GLU A 41 -15.87 -1.23 -20.48
N GLN A 42 -14.62 -1.33 -20.92
CA GLN A 42 -13.50 -1.69 -20.05
C GLN A 42 -12.90 -0.50 -19.27
N GLU A 43 -12.90 0.72 -19.82
CA GLU A 43 -12.30 1.88 -19.15
C GLU A 43 -13.17 2.43 -18.01
N GLN A 44 -14.51 2.45 -18.16
CA GLN A 44 -15.38 3.03 -17.13
C GLN A 44 -15.29 2.27 -15.79
N GLY A 45 -15.41 0.94 -15.80
CA GLY A 45 -15.35 0.14 -14.57
C GLY A 45 -13.98 0.20 -13.87
N ALA A 46 -12.89 0.37 -14.62
CA ALA A 46 -11.56 0.57 -14.05
C ALA A 46 -11.41 1.92 -13.34
N SER A 47 -12.04 2.98 -13.87
CA SER A 47 -12.03 4.29 -13.22
C SER A 47 -12.87 4.32 -11.93
N GLU A 48 -13.97 3.57 -11.87
CA GLU A 48 -14.79 3.44 -10.66
C GLU A 48 -14.06 2.64 -9.58
N GLU A 49 -13.41 1.54 -9.93
CA GLU A 49 -12.59 0.73 -9.02
C GLU A 49 -11.39 1.51 -8.48
N LEU A 50 -10.70 2.29 -9.32
CA LEU A 50 -9.60 3.17 -8.88
C LEU A 50 -10.08 4.28 -7.95
N ALA A 51 -11.25 4.87 -8.21
CA ALA A 51 -11.85 5.89 -7.33
C ALA A 51 -12.24 5.31 -5.97
N ALA A 52 -12.81 4.10 -5.93
CA ALA A 52 -13.12 3.40 -4.69
C ALA A 52 -11.85 3.11 -3.86
N ILE A 53 -10.75 2.67 -4.49
CA ILE A 53 -9.46 2.49 -3.80
C ILE A 53 -8.97 3.82 -3.21
N GLN A 54 -9.13 4.94 -3.92
CA GLN A 54 -8.75 6.28 -3.42
C GLN A 54 -9.64 6.79 -2.28
N GLU A 55 -10.91 6.39 -2.22
CA GLU A 55 -11.81 6.64 -1.09
C GLU A 55 -11.40 5.79 0.13
N GLU A 56 -11.17 4.49 -0.05
CA GLU A 56 -10.74 3.60 1.03
C GLU A 56 -9.36 3.99 1.60
N LEU A 57 -8.46 4.58 0.80
CA LEU A 57 -7.21 5.16 1.29
C LEU A 57 -7.42 6.35 2.23
N GLN A 58 -8.52 7.12 2.10
CA GLN A 58 -8.86 8.15 3.08
C GLN A 58 -9.36 7.51 4.39
N THR A 59 -10.15 6.45 4.30
CA THR A 59 -10.57 5.66 5.48
C THR A 59 -9.39 5.02 6.22
N VAL A 60 -8.29 4.65 5.53
CA VAL A 60 -7.03 4.23 6.18
C VAL A 60 -6.47 5.33 7.08
N LEU A 61 -6.48 6.59 6.64
CA LEU A 61 -6.02 7.73 7.44
C LEU A 61 -6.94 7.96 8.64
N GLU A 62 -8.27 7.90 8.45
CA GLU A 62 -9.24 8.00 9.54
C GLU A 62 -9.03 6.90 10.60
N TYR A 63 -8.68 5.68 10.20
CA TYR A 63 -8.37 4.59 11.13
C TYR A 63 -7.08 4.85 11.91
N ILE A 64 -6.08 5.48 11.30
CA ILE A 64 -4.83 5.87 11.97
C ILE A 64 -5.08 6.97 13.00
N ASP A 65 -5.85 8.01 12.67
CA ASP A 65 -6.24 9.07 13.61
C ASP A 65 -7.08 8.54 14.78
N GLN A 66 -7.85 7.46 14.58
CA GLN A 66 -8.62 6.77 15.62
C GLN A 66 -7.80 5.73 16.41
N GLY A 67 -6.52 5.54 16.11
CA GLY A 67 -5.66 4.52 16.74
C GLY A 67 -6.05 3.08 16.40
N MET A 68 -6.89 2.86 15.38
CA MET A 68 -7.23 1.54 14.82
C MET A 68 -6.11 1.04 13.90
N ILE A 69 -4.89 0.95 14.44
CA ILE A 69 -3.67 0.75 13.69
C ILE A 69 -3.66 -0.61 12.96
N LEU A 70 -3.93 -1.72 13.65
CA LEU A 70 -3.96 -3.03 12.98
C LEU A 70 -4.98 -3.06 11.82
N LYS A 71 -6.16 -2.47 12.01
CA LYS A 71 -7.19 -2.37 10.97
C LYS A 71 -6.78 -1.47 9.80
N SER A 72 -6.02 -0.40 10.04
CA SER A 72 -5.48 0.43 8.96
C SER A 72 -4.42 -0.34 8.15
N PHE A 73 -3.56 -1.12 8.81
CA PHE A 73 -2.59 -2.03 8.17
C PHE A 73 -3.27 -3.13 7.33
N ASP A 74 -4.32 -3.79 7.83
CA ASP A 74 -5.10 -4.78 7.08
C ASP A 74 -5.76 -4.17 5.84
N THR A 75 -6.39 -3.00 6.02
CA THR A 75 -7.08 -2.28 4.94
C THR A 75 -6.10 -1.85 3.85
N LEU A 76 -5.00 -1.19 4.23
CA LEU A 76 -3.96 -0.73 3.32
C LEU A 76 -3.25 -1.90 2.61
N SER A 77 -3.09 -3.04 3.29
CA SER A 77 -2.60 -4.27 2.68
C SER A 77 -3.51 -4.76 1.56
N ARG A 78 -4.83 -4.87 1.80
CA ARG A 78 -5.79 -5.28 0.77
C ARG A 78 -5.82 -4.32 -0.41
N LEU A 79 -5.76 -3.01 -0.16
CA LEU A 79 -5.71 -2.01 -1.24
C LEU A 79 -4.44 -2.15 -2.08
N THR A 80 -3.31 -2.49 -1.44
CA THR A 80 -2.04 -2.78 -2.15
C THR A 80 -2.10 -4.10 -2.92
N ASP A 81 -2.73 -5.16 -2.38
CA ASP A 81 -2.99 -6.42 -3.11
C ASP A 81 -3.79 -6.18 -4.39
N ILE A 82 -4.89 -5.40 -4.29
CA ILE A 82 -5.75 -5.05 -5.42
C ILE A 82 -4.96 -4.23 -6.45
N ALA A 83 -4.24 -3.20 -6.01
CA ALA A 83 -3.46 -2.32 -6.88
C ALA A 83 -2.32 -3.07 -7.61
N ALA A 84 -1.56 -3.92 -6.91
CA ALA A 84 -0.48 -4.72 -7.50
C ALA A 84 -1.03 -5.76 -8.50
N THR A 85 -2.11 -6.47 -8.14
CA THR A 85 -2.71 -7.51 -8.98
C THR A 85 -3.36 -6.92 -10.23
N ASN A 86 -4.04 -5.77 -10.11
CA ASN A 86 -4.85 -5.18 -11.18
C ASN A 86 -4.21 -3.94 -11.84
N CYS A 87 -2.94 -3.65 -11.58
CA CYS A 87 -2.25 -2.43 -12.02
C CYS A 87 -2.42 -2.09 -13.52
N VAL A 88 -2.46 -3.09 -14.42
CA VAL A 88 -2.71 -2.88 -15.85
C VAL A 88 -4.18 -2.47 -16.10
N LYS A 89 -5.15 -3.19 -15.50
CA LYS A 89 -6.59 -2.91 -15.59
C LYS A 89 -6.92 -1.51 -15.05
N LEU A 90 -6.32 -1.13 -13.92
CA LEU A 90 -6.47 0.17 -13.25
C LEU A 90 -5.71 1.31 -13.95
N GLY A 91 -5.05 1.07 -15.08
CA GLY A 91 -4.25 2.07 -15.81
C GLY A 91 -2.90 2.45 -15.16
N LEU A 92 -2.65 1.99 -13.93
CA LEU A 92 -1.43 2.26 -13.14
C LEU A 92 -0.14 1.75 -13.81
N ALA A 93 -0.23 0.69 -14.61
CA ALA A 93 0.86 0.10 -15.39
C ALA A 93 0.73 0.32 -16.92
N SER A 94 -0.26 1.09 -17.37
CA SER A 94 -0.54 1.28 -18.81
C SER A 94 0.28 2.43 -19.39
N ASP A 95 0.88 2.22 -20.57
CA ASP A 95 1.61 3.26 -21.31
C ASP A 95 0.68 4.41 -21.77
N GLY A 96 -0.60 4.11 -22.06
CA GLY A 96 -1.56 5.07 -22.63
C GLY A 96 -2.22 6.05 -21.65
N GLY A 97 -2.09 5.85 -20.34
CA GLY A 97 -2.74 6.69 -19.32
C GLY A 97 -1.97 7.97 -18.96
N ALA A 98 -2.66 8.99 -18.43
CA ALA A 98 -2.02 10.22 -17.94
C ALA A 98 -1.01 9.92 -16.82
N MET A 99 0.24 10.36 -16.98
CA MET A 99 1.33 9.96 -16.10
C MET A 99 1.16 10.48 -14.67
N ASP A 100 0.69 11.73 -14.53
CA ASP A 100 0.49 12.39 -13.24
C ASP A 100 -0.54 11.66 -12.36
N GLN A 101 -1.53 11.00 -12.97
CA GLN A 101 -2.54 10.21 -12.24
C GLN A 101 -1.93 8.93 -11.62
N LYS A 102 -1.04 8.26 -12.36
CA LYS A 102 -0.35 7.04 -11.89
C LYS A 102 0.64 7.39 -10.78
N ALA A 103 1.51 8.38 -11.04
CA ALA A 103 2.48 8.86 -10.06
C ALA A 103 1.78 9.40 -8.80
N GLY A 104 0.68 10.14 -8.95
CA GLY A 104 -0.15 10.62 -7.85
C GLY A 104 -0.78 9.49 -7.02
N PHE A 105 -1.30 8.44 -7.65
CA PHE A 105 -1.81 7.26 -6.96
C PHE A 105 -0.71 6.56 -6.14
N TRP A 106 0.41 6.21 -6.77
CA TRP A 106 1.50 5.49 -6.10
C TRP A 106 2.14 6.33 -4.98
N THR A 107 2.31 7.64 -5.20
CA THR A 107 2.73 8.59 -4.14
C THR A 107 1.73 8.60 -2.98
N GLY A 108 0.42 8.63 -3.26
CA GLY A 108 -0.63 8.56 -2.25
C GLY A 108 -0.58 7.27 -1.42
N LEU A 109 -0.48 6.12 -2.09
CA LEU A 109 -0.37 4.81 -1.46
C LEU A 109 0.87 4.70 -0.56
N ASN A 110 2.04 5.07 -1.08
CA ASN A 110 3.31 5.06 -0.35
C ASN A 110 3.30 6.04 0.85
N ASN A 111 2.61 7.18 0.74
CA ASN A 111 2.43 8.10 1.86
C ASN A 111 1.50 7.54 2.94
N CYS A 112 0.43 6.82 2.56
CA CYS A 112 -0.41 6.10 3.53
C CYS A 112 0.40 5.04 4.29
N TRP A 113 1.29 4.32 3.61
CA TRP A 113 2.22 3.39 4.25
C TRP A 113 3.13 4.08 5.27
N ARG A 114 3.86 5.15 4.87
CA ARG A 114 4.73 5.88 5.81
C ARG A 114 3.96 6.49 6.99
N PHE A 115 2.73 6.96 6.78
CA PHE A 115 1.89 7.49 7.85
C PHE A 115 1.44 6.40 8.83
N ALA A 116 1.06 5.21 8.34
CA ALA A 116 0.74 4.05 9.17
C ALA A 116 1.94 3.61 10.04
N PHE A 117 3.16 3.57 9.46
CA PHE A 117 4.37 3.25 10.23
C PHE A 117 4.76 4.35 11.22
N LEU A 118 4.59 5.63 10.90
CA LEU A 118 4.85 6.72 11.85
C LEU A 118 3.94 6.62 13.10
N HIS A 119 2.73 6.07 12.94
CA HIS A 119 1.73 5.91 13.99
C HIS A 119 1.60 4.47 14.54
N TYR A 120 2.52 3.55 14.21
CA TYR A 120 2.36 2.12 14.53
C TYR A 120 2.22 1.81 16.04
N GLY A 121 2.81 2.64 16.90
CA GLY A 121 2.73 2.56 18.36
C GLY A 121 1.52 3.27 18.98
N SER A 122 0.69 3.95 18.19
CA SER A 122 -0.43 4.79 18.66
C SER A 122 -1.76 4.03 18.72
N ALA A 123 -1.73 2.73 19.04
CA ALA A 123 -2.91 1.87 19.08
C ALA A 123 -3.87 2.27 20.22
N CYS A 124 -5.17 2.33 19.93
CA CYS A 124 -6.20 2.69 20.92
C CYS A 124 -6.66 1.53 21.82
N SER A 125 -6.33 0.28 21.46
CA SER A 125 -6.50 -0.92 22.29
C SER A 125 -5.43 -1.97 21.99
N GLU A 126 -5.30 -2.97 22.86
CA GLU A 126 -4.40 -4.12 22.66
C GLU A 126 -4.69 -4.87 21.35
N ASP A 127 -5.96 -5.04 20.99
CA ASP A 127 -6.40 -5.70 19.75
C ASP A 127 -6.01 -4.90 18.48
N GLN A 128 -5.62 -3.63 18.63
CA GLN A 128 -5.15 -2.79 17.54
C GLN A 128 -3.62 -2.63 17.51
N ARG A 129 -2.88 -3.25 18.45
CA ARG A 129 -1.42 -3.24 18.46
C ARG A 129 -0.84 -4.10 17.35
N VAL A 130 0.08 -3.51 16.59
CA VAL A 130 0.96 -4.25 15.70
C VAL A 130 1.90 -5.11 16.55
N ARG A 131 2.05 -6.39 16.20
CA ARG A 131 2.92 -7.37 16.86
C ARG A 131 3.91 -7.94 15.84
N GLU A 132 5.02 -8.49 16.32
CA GLU A 132 6.11 -9.06 15.51
C GLU A 132 5.63 -9.93 14.33
N HIS A 133 4.75 -10.90 14.56
CA HIS A 133 4.18 -11.73 13.48
C HIS A 133 3.35 -10.97 12.43
N HIS A 134 2.70 -9.85 12.77
CA HIS A 134 2.05 -8.99 11.79
C HIS A 134 3.10 -8.29 10.90
N LEU A 135 4.21 -7.85 11.48
CA LEU A 135 5.32 -7.20 10.76
C LEU A 135 6.04 -8.17 9.82
N TYR A 136 6.32 -9.40 10.26
CA TYR A 136 6.88 -10.43 9.38
C TYR A 136 5.92 -10.82 8.24
N HIS A 137 4.62 -10.99 8.51
CA HIS A 137 3.67 -11.26 7.44
C HIS A 137 3.61 -10.12 6.41
N LEU A 138 3.64 -8.86 6.89
CA LEU A 138 3.68 -7.68 6.03
C LEU A 138 4.98 -7.60 5.20
N TYR A 139 6.13 -7.94 5.78
CA TYR A 139 7.42 -7.99 5.10
C TYR A 139 7.39 -8.92 3.87
N ASP A 140 6.85 -10.13 4.02
CA ASP A 140 6.70 -11.09 2.91
C ASP A 140 5.70 -10.60 1.85
N LYS A 141 4.60 -9.94 2.27
CA LYS A 141 3.64 -9.33 1.33
C LYS A 141 4.25 -8.19 0.53
N VAL A 142 5.06 -7.33 1.13
CA VAL A 142 5.72 -6.21 0.45
C VAL A 142 6.65 -6.70 -0.66
N LYS A 143 7.43 -7.75 -0.40
CA LYS A 143 8.25 -8.41 -1.43
C LYS A 143 7.40 -9.05 -2.52
N THR A 144 6.32 -9.74 -2.14
CA THR A 144 5.37 -10.33 -3.10
C THR A 144 4.74 -9.28 -4.03
N TRP A 145 4.46 -8.07 -3.52
CA TRP A 145 3.97 -6.95 -4.33
C TRP A 145 5.07 -6.36 -5.22
N ALA A 146 6.31 -6.23 -4.72
CA ALA A 146 7.45 -5.78 -5.51
C ALA A 146 7.74 -6.74 -6.68
N ASP A 147 7.88 -8.05 -6.43
CA ASP A 147 8.03 -9.09 -7.45
C ASP A 147 6.90 -9.03 -8.51
N ALA A 148 5.66 -8.77 -8.08
CA ALA A 148 4.52 -8.64 -8.97
C ALA A 148 4.57 -7.36 -9.83
N LEU A 149 5.23 -6.30 -9.37
CA LEU A 149 5.31 -4.97 -9.99
C LEU A 149 6.61 -4.72 -10.78
N GLU A 150 7.69 -5.46 -10.51
CA GLU A 150 9.01 -5.32 -11.15
C GLU A 150 8.91 -5.38 -12.68
N LYS A 151 8.15 -6.35 -13.19
CA LYS A 151 7.90 -6.57 -14.63
C LYS A 151 7.23 -5.40 -15.36
N TYR A 152 6.72 -4.40 -14.64
CA TYR A 152 6.15 -3.16 -15.17
C TYR A 152 7.03 -1.92 -14.89
N GLY A 153 8.17 -2.08 -14.22
CA GLY A 153 9.02 -0.97 -13.75
C GLY A 153 8.45 -0.23 -12.53
N LEU A 154 7.45 -0.81 -11.84
CA LEU A 154 6.69 -0.17 -10.76
C LEU A 154 7.26 -0.46 -9.36
N VAL A 155 8.59 -0.59 -9.25
CA VAL A 155 9.34 -0.78 -7.99
C VAL A 155 10.37 0.35 -7.85
N ASN A 156 9.87 1.58 -7.96
CA ASN A 156 10.60 2.81 -7.70
C ASN A 156 9.60 3.82 -7.12
N TYR A 157 9.97 4.52 -6.05
CA TYR A 157 9.08 5.37 -5.28
C TYR A 157 8.35 6.46 -6.10
N GLU A 158 8.99 7.00 -7.15
CA GLU A 158 8.40 8.02 -8.03
C GLU A 158 7.33 7.48 -9.00
N LEU A 159 7.31 6.16 -9.24
CA LEU A 159 6.56 5.52 -10.32
C LEU A 159 5.64 4.37 -9.87
N GLY A 160 5.88 3.81 -8.68
CA GLY A 160 5.26 2.56 -8.21
C GLY A 160 5.40 2.36 -6.70
N LEU A 161 5.46 1.12 -6.24
CA LEU A 161 5.58 0.80 -4.81
C LEU A 161 6.95 1.24 -4.27
N GLY A 162 6.93 1.97 -3.15
CA GLY A 162 8.12 2.39 -2.40
C GLY A 162 8.68 1.26 -1.53
N GLU A 163 9.05 0.13 -2.14
CA GLU A 163 9.44 -1.10 -1.43
C GLU A 163 10.51 -0.82 -0.35
N GLN A 164 11.62 -0.16 -0.72
CA GLN A 164 12.75 0.07 0.18
C GLN A 164 12.36 0.89 1.43
N ASP A 165 11.60 1.97 1.28
CA ASP A 165 11.07 2.76 2.40
C ASP A 165 10.18 1.94 3.33
N ILE A 166 9.35 1.06 2.74
CA ILE A 166 8.37 0.24 3.46
C ILE A 166 9.09 -0.87 4.23
N LEU A 167 10.05 -1.57 3.61
CA LEU A 167 10.85 -2.59 4.28
C LEU A 167 11.71 -1.98 5.40
N GLU A 168 12.34 -0.83 5.18
CA GLU A 168 13.11 -0.13 6.22
C GLU A 168 12.22 0.29 7.41
N ALA A 169 10.99 0.75 7.15
CA ALA A 169 10.03 1.06 8.21
C ALA A 169 9.60 -0.19 9.01
N ILE A 170 9.42 -1.34 8.34
CA ILE A 170 9.12 -2.62 9.00
C ILE A 170 10.30 -3.07 9.87
N GLU A 171 11.53 -2.99 9.36
CA GLU A 171 12.75 -3.36 10.10
C GLU A 171 12.95 -2.49 11.34
N VAL A 172 12.70 -1.17 11.25
CA VAL A 172 12.68 -0.26 12.41
C VAL A 172 11.59 -0.66 13.42
N CYS A 173 10.39 -1.04 12.96
CA CYS A 173 9.32 -1.49 13.85
C CYS A 173 9.64 -2.81 14.55
N LEU A 174 10.29 -3.76 13.86
CA LEU A 174 10.76 -5.04 14.44
C LEU A 174 11.84 -4.81 15.51
N ILE A 175 12.82 -3.94 15.23
CA ILE A 175 13.86 -3.56 16.22
C ILE A 175 13.22 -2.98 17.48
N ASN A 176 12.28 -2.04 17.32
CA ASN A 176 11.60 -1.41 18.46
C ASN A 176 10.69 -2.39 19.23
N ALA A 177 10.05 -3.35 18.55
CA ALA A 177 9.28 -4.40 19.21
C ALA A 177 10.15 -5.25 20.14
N ASN A 178 11.33 -5.67 19.68
CA ASN A 178 12.25 -6.48 20.50
C ASN A 178 12.92 -5.68 21.62
N VAL A 179 13.18 -4.38 21.44
CA VAL A 179 13.75 -3.50 22.48
C VAL A 179 12.82 -3.34 23.69
N PHE A 180 11.51 -3.58 23.54
CA PHE A 180 10.54 -3.49 24.65
C PHE A 180 10.34 -4.81 25.44
N VAL A 181 11.15 -5.86 25.17
CA VAL A 181 11.01 -7.19 25.81
C VAL A 181 12.24 -7.54 26.67
N ALA A 182 12.56 -6.70 27.65
CA ALA A 182 13.38 -7.01 28.83
C ALA A 182 13.32 -5.83 29.84
N PRO A 183 13.52 -6.07 31.15
CA PRO A 183 13.82 -7.35 31.79
C PRO A 183 12.55 -8.06 32.29
N VAL A 184 12.61 -9.39 32.36
CA VAL A 184 11.80 -10.10 33.36
C VAL A 184 12.27 -9.65 34.74
N THR A 185 11.39 -9.59 35.74
CA THR A 185 11.87 -9.52 37.12
C THR A 185 12.76 -10.74 37.37
N ALA A 186 14.01 -10.50 37.76
CA ALA A 186 14.78 -11.54 38.41
C ALA A 186 14.03 -11.89 39.70
N ASP A 187 13.45 -13.08 39.72
CA ASP A 187 12.96 -13.72 40.92
C ASP A 187 14.22 -14.15 41.68
N ASP A 188 14.81 -13.22 42.44
CA ASP A 188 16.05 -13.46 43.17
C ASP A 188 15.77 -14.54 44.21
N SER A 189 16.31 -15.73 43.93
CA SER A 189 16.14 -16.93 44.75
C SER A 189 17.12 -16.86 45.92
N ASP A 190 16.84 -15.98 46.88
CA ASP A 190 17.51 -15.99 48.18
C ASP A 190 16.99 -17.19 48.97
N ASP A 191 17.87 -18.18 49.18
CA ASP A 191 17.67 -19.27 50.13
C ASP A 191 17.64 -18.72 51.56
N ASP A 192 16.49 -18.75 52.23
CA ASP A 192 16.41 -18.77 53.70
C ASP A 192 16.05 -20.22 54.13
N ASP A 193 17.09 -21.07 54.20
CA ASP A 193 17.06 -22.34 54.94
C ASP A 193 16.88 -22.03 56.44
N ASP A 194 15.66 -22.20 56.97
CA ASP A 194 15.42 -22.41 58.41
C ASP A 194 14.56 -23.68 58.56
N ASP A 195 15.18 -24.76 59.06
CA ASP A 195 14.48 -25.92 59.60
C ASP A 195 13.60 -25.50 60.80
N ASP A 196 12.46 -26.16 61.01
CA ASP A 196 12.07 -26.69 62.33
C ASP A 196 10.78 -27.54 62.25
N ASP A 197 10.92 -28.79 62.69
CA ASP A 197 9.97 -29.69 63.39
C ASP A 197 8.50 -29.94 62.93
N ASP A 198 8.19 -31.24 62.87
CA ASP A 198 7.03 -31.96 63.41
C ASP A 198 5.58 -31.44 63.20
N ASP A 199 4.73 -32.28 62.59
CA ASP A 199 3.84 -33.14 63.39
C ASP A 199 3.46 -34.43 62.62
N ASP A 200 3.09 -35.48 63.35
CA ASP A 200 2.61 -36.77 62.82
C ASP A 200 1.09 -36.75 62.52
N GLY A 201 0.64 -37.63 61.63
CA GLY A 201 -0.78 -37.90 61.34
C GLY A 201 -0.97 -38.47 59.93
N ASP A 202 -1.03 -39.79 59.76
CA ASP A 202 -2.20 -40.66 59.98
C ASP A 202 -3.35 -40.36 59.00
N ASP A 203 -3.66 -41.37 58.17
CA ASP A 203 -4.97 -41.86 57.71
C ASP A 203 -6.02 -40.86 57.15
N ASP A 204 -6.80 -41.17 56.11
CA ASP A 204 -7.37 -42.47 55.73
C ASP A 204 -7.28 -42.75 54.20
N ASP A 205 -7.43 -44.03 53.84
CA ASP A 205 -7.86 -44.46 52.50
C ASP A 205 -9.35 -44.11 52.31
N ASP A 206 -9.71 -43.39 51.24
CA ASP A 206 -11.08 -43.37 50.68
C ASP A 206 -10.99 -43.75 49.18
N ASP A 207 -11.04 -45.06 48.91
CA ASP A 207 -11.48 -45.59 47.62
C ASP A 207 -12.96 -45.19 47.41
N ASP A 208 -13.32 -44.68 46.23
CA ASP A 208 -14.67 -44.93 45.70
C ASP A 208 -14.67 -44.90 44.16
N ASP A 209 -15.15 -46.00 43.56
CA ASP A 209 -15.39 -46.15 42.13
C ASP A 209 -16.73 -45.50 41.73
N ASP A 210 -16.76 -44.75 40.63
CA ASP A 210 -17.93 -44.62 39.74
C ASP A 210 -17.43 -43.94 38.44
N ASP A 211 -16.96 -44.65 37.41
CA ASP A 211 -17.61 -45.66 36.55
C ASP A 211 -18.64 -45.09 35.55
N ASN A 212 -18.67 -45.74 34.38
CA ASN A 212 -19.76 -45.86 33.42
C ASN A 212 -20.19 -44.72 32.45
N ASN A 213 -20.05 -45.08 31.16
CA ASN A 213 -20.88 -44.76 29.97
C ASN A 213 -20.97 -43.32 29.40
N ASN A 214 -20.99 -43.05 28.07
CA ASN A 214 -21.19 -43.80 26.79
C ASN A 214 -22.57 -43.57 26.11
N ASP A 215 -22.53 -43.37 24.79
CA ASP A 215 -23.63 -43.12 23.81
C ASP A 215 -24.53 -41.87 24.09
N ASP A 216 -25.20 -41.24 23.12
CA ASP A 216 -25.39 -41.47 21.67
C ASP A 216 -25.26 -40.12 20.90
#